data_AF-A0AAV4H558-F1
#
_entry.id   AF-A0AAV4H558-F1
#
_cell.length_a   1.000
_cell.length_b   1.000
_cell.length_c   1.000
_cell.angle_alpha   90.00
_cell.angle_beta   90.00
_cell.angle_gamma   90.00
#
_symmetry.space_group_name_H-M   'P 1'
#
loop_
_entity.id
_entity.type
_entity.pdbx_description
1 polymer ?
#
loop_
_entity_poly.entity_id
_entity_poly.type
_entity_poly.pdbx_seq_one_letter_code
_entity_poly.pdbx_strand_id
1 'polypeptide(L)'
;MRESFQRWPNNLATGLTVLFLCLSVFPTFCHGVSAKENQTVYLTCSTGKRIVIHSAEYRGAKSCTPGEAKAWVAKRCRKKNTCTFQVHNRYFGDPCFGHHKKLFVVYGCGNGE
;
A
#
# COMPACT_ATOMS: atom_id res chain seq x y z
N MET A 1 4.40 4.24 -20.85
CA MET A 1 3.02 4.52 -20.37
C MET A 1 3.10 4.58 -18.84
N ARG A 2 3.72 5.64 -18.32
CA ARG A 2 3.15 6.94 -17.88
C ARG A 2 2.42 6.78 -16.55
N GLU A 3 3.18 7.07 -15.51
CA GLU A 3 2.86 7.03 -14.09
C GLU A 3 1.74 8.02 -13.76
N SER A 4 0.72 7.57 -13.02
CA SER A 4 -0.34 8.44 -12.50
C SER A 4 -0.02 8.83 -11.06
N PHE A 5 0.82 9.85 -10.95
CA PHE A 5 1.06 10.63 -9.73
C PHE A 5 0.09 11.82 -9.72
N GLN A 6 -0.90 11.84 -8.82
CA GLN A 6 -1.67 13.04 -8.41
C GLN A 6 -2.60 12.68 -7.24
N ARG A 7 -2.75 13.45 -6.14
CA ARG A 7 -2.12 14.65 -5.58
C ARG A 7 -2.77 14.90 -4.21
N TRP A 8 -2.04 15.34 -3.19
CA TRP A 8 -2.60 16.02 -2.01
C TRP A 8 -2.19 17.51 -2.02
N PRO A 9 -3.01 18.45 -1.50
CA PRO A 9 -2.85 19.89 -1.73
C PRO A 9 -2.02 20.61 -0.65
N ASN A 10 -1.16 21.49 -1.15
CA ASN A 10 -0.78 22.83 -0.66
C ASN A 10 -0.33 23.00 0.80
N ASN A 11 0.99 23.08 0.99
CA ASN A 11 1.59 24.25 1.63
C ASN A 11 2.99 24.51 1.05
N LEU A 12 3.28 25.80 0.86
CA LEU A 12 4.35 26.36 0.05
C LEU A 12 5.74 26.11 0.66
N ALA A 13 6.34 24.95 0.38
CA ALA A 13 7.77 24.71 0.62
C ALA A 13 8.35 23.78 -0.45
N THR A 14 8.93 24.39 -1.48
CA THR A 14 10.03 23.88 -2.32
C THR A 14 9.95 22.41 -2.78
N GLY A 15 9.38 22.18 -3.97
CA GLY A 15 9.22 20.86 -4.58
C GLY A 15 10.48 20.03 -4.86
N LEU A 16 11.70 20.52 -4.57
CA LEU A 16 12.94 19.73 -4.68
C LEU A 16 13.22 18.85 -3.45
N THR A 17 12.87 19.30 -2.23
CA THR A 17 13.19 18.57 -0.99
C THR A 17 12.33 17.32 -0.79
N VAL A 18 11.09 17.34 -1.31
CA VAL A 18 10.17 16.20 -1.25
C VAL A 18 10.57 15.08 -2.21
N LEU A 19 11.19 15.41 -3.34
CA LEU A 19 11.72 14.41 -4.28
C LEU A 19 12.91 13.64 -3.67
N PHE A 20 13.76 14.34 -2.91
CA PHE A 20 14.92 13.74 -2.28
C PHE A 20 14.53 12.73 -1.19
N LEU A 21 13.54 12.95 -0.33
CA LEU A 21 13.29 11.99 0.76
C LEU A 21 12.64 10.66 0.31
N CYS A 22 12.07 10.59 -0.89
CA CYS A 22 11.65 9.31 -1.48
C CYS A 22 12.74 8.68 -2.37
N LEU A 23 13.72 9.47 -2.83
CA LEU A 23 14.85 9.06 -3.68
C LEU A 23 16.20 8.91 -2.95
N SER A 24 16.36 9.37 -1.72
CA SER A 24 17.67 9.47 -1.06
C SER A 24 17.81 8.63 0.21
N VAL A 25 16.76 7.90 0.63
CA VAL A 25 16.90 7.00 1.79
C VAL A 25 16.49 5.55 1.51
N PHE A 26 15.41 5.21 0.78
CA PHE A 26 15.21 3.82 0.29
C PHE A 26 14.28 3.70 -0.95
N PRO A 27 14.75 4.05 -2.16
CA PRO A 27 13.94 4.02 -3.39
C PRO A 27 13.99 2.66 -4.12
N THR A 28 14.83 1.72 -3.70
CA THR A 28 15.16 0.52 -4.50
C THR A 28 14.51 -0.79 -4.05
N PHE A 29 13.75 -0.80 -2.94
CA PHE A 29 13.19 -2.05 -2.39
C PHE A 29 11.68 -2.05 -2.14
N CYS A 30 10.96 -0.98 -2.50
CA CYS A 30 9.51 -0.90 -2.29
C CYS A 30 8.73 -1.31 -3.56
N HIS A 31 7.94 -2.38 -3.46
CA HIS A 31 6.94 -2.80 -4.43
C HIS A 31 5.56 -2.20 -4.08
N GLY A 32 4.92 -1.57 -5.06
CA GLY A 32 3.56 -1.08 -4.96
C GLY A 32 2.58 -1.99 -5.67
N VAL A 33 1.51 -2.44 -4.99
CA VAL A 33 0.41 -3.17 -5.60
C VAL A 33 -0.93 -2.52 -5.29
N SER A 34 -1.90 -2.64 -6.20
CA SER A 34 -3.25 -2.17 -5.98
C SER A 34 -4.28 -3.17 -6.48
N ALA A 35 -5.40 -3.30 -5.77
CA ALA A 35 -6.49 -4.20 -6.13
C ALA A 35 -7.85 -3.59 -5.75
N LYS A 36 -8.88 -3.86 -6.54
CA LYS A 36 -10.26 -3.46 -6.25
C LYS A 36 -10.87 -4.38 -5.18
N GLU A 37 -11.96 -3.94 -4.58
CA GLU A 37 -12.83 -4.80 -3.76
C GLU A 37 -13.15 -6.12 -4.48
N ASN A 38 -13.14 -7.22 -3.73
CA ASN A 38 -13.31 -8.61 -4.16
C ASN A 38 -12.21 -9.18 -5.07
N GLN A 39 -11.16 -8.42 -5.40
CA GLN A 39 -10.00 -8.95 -6.12
C GLN A 39 -8.96 -9.56 -5.18
N THR A 40 -8.14 -10.46 -5.73
CA THR A 40 -7.03 -11.10 -5.00
C THR A 40 -5.75 -10.29 -5.18
N VAL A 41 -5.05 -10.06 -4.07
CA VAL A 41 -3.72 -9.45 -4.01
C VAL A 41 -2.67 -10.53 -3.88
N TYR A 42 -1.56 -10.38 -4.60
CA TYR A 42 -0.41 -11.26 -4.57
C TYR A 42 0.84 -10.44 -4.21
N LEU A 43 1.45 -10.75 -3.07
CA LEU A 43 2.74 -10.20 -2.65
C LEU A 43 3.76 -11.34 -2.69
N THR A 44 4.91 -11.11 -3.32
CA THR A 44 5.96 -12.13 -3.46
C THR A 44 7.34 -11.50 -3.29
N CYS A 45 8.25 -12.27 -2.73
CA CYS A 45 9.65 -11.91 -2.59
C CYS A 45 10.53 -13.05 -3.12
N SER A 46 11.77 -12.75 -3.52
CA SER A 46 12.75 -13.78 -3.87
C SER A 46 13.07 -14.69 -2.68
N THR A 47 13.57 -15.90 -2.95
CA THR A 47 13.90 -16.90 -1.92
C THR A 47 14.80 -16.32 -0.84
N GLY A 48 14.51 -16.61 0.43
CA GLY A 48 15.25 -16.10 1.57
C GLY A 48 14.85 -14.68 2.02
N LYS A 49 14.01 -13.97 1.26
CA LYS A 49 13.45 -12.68 1.67
C LYS A 49 12.04 -12.81 2.24
N ARG A 50 11.65 -11.81 3.03
CA ARG A 50 10.41 -11.74 3.80
C ARG A 50 9.72 -10.42 3.52
N ILE A 51 8.40 -10.48 3.41
CA ILE A 51 7.55 -9.32 3.14
C ILE A 51 7.53 -8.40 4.36
N VAL A 52 7.83 -7.12 4.13
CA VAL A 52 7.76 -6.03 5.10
C VAL A 52 6.75 -5.00 4.57
N ILE A 53 5.68 -4.73 5.31
CA ILE A 53 4.64 -3.79 4.87
C ILE A 53 5.02 -2.37 5.32
N HIS A 54 5.24 -1.46 4.37
CA HIS A 54 5.54 -0.05 4.66
C HIS A 54 4.26 0.78 4.76
N SER A 55 3.31 0.59 3.84
CA SER A 55 2.01 1.27 3.85
C SER A 55 0.91 0.35 3.31
N ALA A 56 -0.32 0.49 3.83
CA ALA A 56 -1.50 -0.04 3.17
C ALA A 56 -2.74 0.80 3.48
N GLU A 57 -3.45 1.18 2.42
CA GLU A 57 -4.61 2.07 2.47
C GLU A 57 -5.78 1.45 1.73
N TYR A 58 -6.93 1.34 2.40
CA TYR A 58 -8.18 0.96 1.75
C TYR A 58 -9.05 2.20 1.58
N ARG A 59 -9.16 2.71 0.35
CA ARG A 59 -9.82 3.99 0.09
C ARG A 59 -10.87 3.90 -1.01
N GLY A 60 -11.90 4.73 -0.88
CA GLY A 60 -13.00 4.89 -1.83
C GLY A 60 -13.05 6.29 -2.42
N ALA A 61 -14.24 6.87 -2.50
CA ALA A 61 -14.45 8.24 -2.97
C ALA A 61 -13.71 9.26 -2.08
N LYS A 62 -13.40 10.45 -2.64
CA LYS A 62 -12.65 11.52 -1.94
C LYS A 62 -13.36 12.05 -0.68
N SER A 63 -14.68 11.92 -0.60
CA SER A 63 -15.50 12.33 0.55
C SER A 63 -15.45 11.33 1.72
N CYS A 64 -14.87 10.15 1.52
CA CYS A 64 -14.87 9.06 2.48
C CYS A 64 -13.57 9.03 3.29
N THR A 65 -13.69 8.62 4.55
CA THR A 65 -12.54 8.39 5.43
C THR A 65 -11.82 7.12 4.99
N PRO A 66 -10.52 7.17 4.63
CA PRO A 66 -9.77 5.97 4.27
C PRO A 66 -9.68 5.01 5.46
N GLY A 67 -9.82 3.71 5.19
CA GLY A 67 -9.67 2.66 6.19
C GLY A 67 -8.19 2.31 6.42
N GLU A 68 -7.84 2.04 7.69
CA GLU A 68 -6.51 1.58 8.05
C GLU A 68 -6.34 0.09 7.71
N ALA A 69 -5.64 -0.19 6.61
CA ALA A 69 -5.38 -1.58 6.18
C ALA A 69 -4.00 -2.10 6.61
N LYS A 70 -3.08 -1.20 6.99
CA LYS A 70 -1.67 -1.52 7.28
C LYS A 70 -1.54 -2.58 8.37
N ALA A 71 -2.19 -2.41 9.51
CA ALA A 71 -2.10 -3.35 10.63
C ALA A 71 -2.54 -4.76 10.23
N TRP A 72 -3.67 -4.88 9.50
CA TRP A 72 -4.20 -6.16 9.06
C TRP A 72 -3.29 -6.82 8.02
N VAL A 73 -2.86 -6.09 6.99
CA VAL A 73 -1.99 -6.63 5.93
C VAL A 73 -0.63 -7.02 6.51
N ALA A 74 -0.05 -6.18 7.38
CA ALA A 74 1.18 -6.49 8.09
C ALA A 74 1.03 -7.79 8.89
N LYS A 75 -0.02 -7.92 9.72
CA LYS A 75 -0.27 -9.15 10.48
C LYS A 75 -0.44 -10.38 9.58
N ARG A 76 -1.14 -10.24 8.45
CA ARG A 76 -1.47 -11.34 7.53
C ARG A 76 -0.27 -11.83 6.70
N CYS A 77 0.63 -10.92 6.35
CA CYS A 77 1.77 -11.16 5.46
C CYS A 77 3.13 -11.17 6.18
N ARG A 78 3.15 -10.85 7.48
CA ARG A 78 4.35 -10.86 8.31
C ARG A 78 5.09 -12.16 8.13
N LYS A 79 6.42 -12.07 7.98
CA LYS A 79 7.29 -13.25 8.06
C LYS A 79 7.01 -14.30 6.96
N LYS A 80 6.34 -13.92 5.87
CA LYS A 80 6.09 -14.76 4.70
C LYS A 80 6.92 -14.28 3.52
N ASN A 81 7.30 -15.22 2.66
CA ASN A 81 7.92 -14.93 1.37
C ASN A 81 6.85 -14.58 0.32
N THR A 82 5.71 -15.27 0.38
CA THR A 82 4.53 -15.03 -0.45
C THR A 82 3.29 -14.81 0.41
N CYS A 83 2.47 -13.83 0.05
CA CYS A 83 1.21 -13.55 0.71
C CYS A 83 0.11 -13.29 -0.31
N THR A 84 -0.95 -14.09 -0.22
CA THR A 84 -2.14 -13.96 -1.05
C THR A 84 -3.37 -13.79 -0.18
N PHE A 85 -4.20 -12.80 -0.49
CA PHE A 85 -5.47 -12.55 0.19
C PHE A 85 -6.43 -11.77 -0.70
N GLN A 86 -7.74 -11.89 -0.43
CA GLN A 86 -8.77 -11.14 -1.14
C GLN A 86 -9.06 -9.80 -0.44
N VAL A 87 -9.27 -8.75 -1.22
CA VAL A 87 -9.70 -7.45 -0.70
C VAL A 87 -11.18 -7.49 -0.35
N HIS A 88 -11.52 -7.31 0.92
CA HIS A 88 -12.92 -7.37 1.36
C HIS A 88 -13.16 -6.49 2.59
N ASN A 89 -14.34 -5.88 2.69
CA ASN A 89 -14.72 -4.97 3.78
C ASN A 89 -14.69 -5.63 5.17
N ARG A 90 -14.75 -6.96 5.23
CA ARG A 90 -14.71 -7.72 6.48
C ARG A 90 -13.35 -7.65 7.17
N TYR A 91 -12.31 -7.26 6.45
CA TYR A 91 -10.93 -7.20 6.94
C TYR A 91 -10.48 -5.77 7.28
N PHE A 92 -10.96 -4.80 6.51
CA PHE A 92 -10.51 -3.41 6.57
C PHE A 92 -11.58 -2.44 7.07
N GLY A 93 -12.79 -2.94 7.34
CA GLY A 93 -14.01 -2.12 7.45
C GLY A 93 -14.52 -1.67 6.08
N ASP A 94 -15.69 -1.03 6.08
CA ASP A 94 -16.21 -0.33 4.90
C ASP A 94 -15.96 1.18 5.05
N PRO A 95 -14.88 1.73 4.47
CA PRO A 95 -14.60 3.16 4.53
C PRO A 95 -15.63 4.02 3.79
N CYS A 96 -16.45 3.43 2.91
CA CYS A 96 -17.29 4.16 1.96
C CYS A 96 -18.39 3.24 1.43
N PHE A 97 -19.48 3.10 2.19
CA PHE A 97 -20.60 2.23 1.81
C PHE A 97 -21.20 2.66 0.47
N GLY A 98 -21.51 1.69 -0.39
CA GLY A 98 -22.09 1.95 -1.72
C GLY A 98 -21.13 2.51 -2.78
N HIS A 99 -19.85 2.71 -2.44
CA HIS A 99 -18.84 3.20 -3.39
C HIS A 99 -17.78 2.14 -3.72
N HIS A 100 -17.19 2.28 -4.91
CA HIS A 100 -16.06 1.46 -5.32
C HIS A 100 -14.82 1.77 -4.50
N LYS A 101 -14.27 0.74 -3.85
CA LYS A 101 -13.09 0.84 -3.01
C LYS A 101 -11.90 0.11 -3.62
N LYS A 102 -10.70 0.60 -3.32
CA LYS A 102 -9.43 0.03 -3.77
C LYS A 102 -8.43 -0.01 -2.63
N LEU A 103 -7.72 -1.13 -2.53
CA LEU A 103 -6.60 -1.31 -1.63
C LEU A 103 -5.31 -0.94 -2.37
N PHE A 104 -4.48 -0.15 -1.73
CA PHE A 104 -3.12 0.16 -2.14
C PHE A 104 -2.17 -0.38 -1.07
N VAL A 105 -1.17 -1.15 -1.46
CA VAL A 105 -0.17 -1.70 -0.54
C VAL A 105 1.21 -1.38 -1.08
N VAL A 106 2.06 -0.83 -0.22
CA VAL A 106 3.49 -0.65 -0.47
C VAL A 106 4.23 -1.57 0.49
N TYR A 107 4.98 -2.51 -0.07
CA TYR A 107 5.74 -3.50 0.69
C TYR A 107 7.16 -3.59 0.17
N GLY A 108 8.09 -4.06 1.00
CA GLY A 108 9.45 -4.40 0.59
C GLY A 108 9.81 -5.83 0.93
N CYS A 109 10.96 -6.28 0.43
CA CYS A 109 11.52 -7.59 0.67
C CYS A 109 12.80 -7.47 1.50
N GLY A 110 12.73 -7.83 2.79
CA GLY A 110 13.84 -7.74 3.73
C GLY A 110 14.18 -9.08 4.38
N ASN A 111 15.14 -9.08 5.30
CA ASN A 111 15.49 -10.28 6.07
C ASN A 111 14.53 -10.55 7.25
N GLY A 112 13.51 -9.70 7.42
CA GLY A 112 12.39 -9.87 8.34
C GLY A 112 12.75 -9.83 9.82
N GLU A 113 13.44 -8.75 10.19
CA GLU A 113 13.61 -8.29 11.58
C GLU A 113 12.38 -7.51 12.03
#